data_AF-A0A7S7UGL3-F1
#
_entry.id   AF-A0A7S7UGL3-F1
#
_cell.length_a   1.000
_cell.length_b   1.000
_cell.length_c   1.000
_cell.angle_alpha   90.00
_cell.angle_beta   90.00
_cell.angle_gamma   90.00
#
_symmetry.space_group_name_H-M   'P 1'
#
loop_
_entity.id
_entity.type
_entity.pdbx_description
1 polymer ?
#
loop_
_entity_poly.entity_id
_entity_poly.type
_entity_poly.pdbx_seq_one_letter_code
_entity_poly.pdbx_strand_id
1 'polypeptide(L)'
;MSEFSVSYHIRVGEGIDVPKLLRLAKASGVVFGPANGWLTFVPYAGLATYRSAGEARFADYLAKLTGLAVLYYCYAEDHGWSFALARKEEPLVQFACWWDPQPVVERDQFDPPALAPFVATEALEPLLRPFDKGEAMRAQPAYRFGELLGLPAYQWLSPDLAQNDTQDLLDRHGRKLGTKPASTAVRFQLPPNRKISFPDPAPSAREALNLITPFMAQFKPPWSLTSVHTYGFAIPDGRGVWRAQWRYGDSGDTVQAVLMDDGRLLFSADSAPSYVTDHLMKAIQLPEKWLDSPDIAAIMADLPIPSGFDGGRSGAMALRSFNDHPHLWEIQIVGNQDKVGSLSSWAVYVDAVSGEVLAEIHTRKVDGHVSVRQRVRGGDWQAGPHPE
;
A
#
# COMPACT_ATOMS: atom_id res chain seq x y z
N MET A 1 11.71 -15.19 -2.87
CA MET A 1 12.68 -14.23 -2.28
C MET A 1 12.13 -12.84 -2.58
N SER A 2 12.21 -11.90 -1.63
CA SER A 2 11.63 -10.56 -1.77
C SER A 2 12.42 -9.71 -2.76
N GLU A 3 11.85 -9.27 -3.87
CA GLU A 3 12.48 -8.40 -4.89
C GLU A 3 12.80 -6.96 -4.39
N PHE A 4 12.70 -6.76 -3.08
CA PHE A 4 12.76 -5.48 -2.40
C PHE A 4 13.75 -5.52 -1.23
N SER A 5 14.53 -4.45 -1.08
CA SER A 5 15.42 -4.19 0.04
C SER A 5 15.11 -2.83 0.68
N VAL A 6 14.90 -2.80 1.99
CA VAL A 6 14.60 -1.63 2.82
C VAL A 6 15.35 -1.79 4.14
N SER A 7 16.34 -0.93 4.40
CA SER A 7 17.18 -1.00 5.60
C SER A 7 17.70 0.35 6.06
N TYR A 8 18.13 0.42 7.32
CA TYR A 8 18.69 1.62 7.94
C TYR A 8 20.13 1.31 8.37
N HIS A 9 21.09 2.12 7.94
CA HIS A 9 22.50 1.93 8.24
C HIS A 9 22.95 3.07 9.16
N ILE A 10 23.35 2.72 10.38
CA ILE A 10 23.76 3.68 11.42
C ILE A 10 25.29 3.73 11.43
N ARG A 11 25.85 4.94 11.29
CA ARG A 11 27.30 5.13 11.35
C ARG A 11 27.79 4.95 12.78
N VAL A 12 28.60 3.93 13.03
CA VAL A 12 29.09 3.59 14.37
C VAL A 12 30.37 4.36 14.65
N GLY A 13 30.35 5.22 15.67
CA GLY A 13 31.55 5.85 16.22
C GLY A 13 32.29 4.95 17.21
N GLU A 14 33.54 5.29 17.50
CA GLU A 14 34.36 4.56 18.47
C GLU A 14 33.70 4.58 19.87
N GLY A 15 33.63 3.41 20.51
CA GLY A 15 33.07 3.27 21.87
C GLY A 15 31.55 3.38 22.00
N ILE A 16 30.80 3.57 20.90
CA ILE A 16 29.34 3.72 20.95
C ILE A 16 28.63 2.37 20.78
N ASP A 17 27.90 1.94 21.81
CA ASP A 17 27.04 0.76 21.78
C ASP A 17 25.65 1.10 21.20
N VAL A 18 25.57 1.12 19.86
CA VAL A 18 24.32 1.40 19.13
C VAL A 18 23.18 0.44 19.51
N PRO A 19 23.38 -0.89 19.62
CA PRO A 19 22.33 -1.79 20.10
C PRO A 19 21.78 -1.40 21.48
N LYS A 20 22.61 -0.91 22.40
CA LYS A 20 22.15 -0.40 23.70
C LYS A 20 21.27 0.86 23.55
N LEU A 21 21.68 1.82 22.71
CA LEU A 21 20.87 3.03 22.44
C LEU A 21 19.50 2.68 21.85
N LEU A 22 19.47 1.78 20.86
CA LEU A 22 18.23 1.31 20.25
C LEU A 22 17.32 0.58 21.27
N ARG A 23 17.88 -0.25 22.16
CA ARG A 23 17.11 -0.89 23.24
C ARG A 23 16.52 0.11 24.23
N LEU A 24 17.29 1.12 24.63
CA LEU A 24 16.81 2.19 25.52
C LEU A 24 15.64 2.95 24.91
N ALA A 25 15.64 3.11 23.59
CA ALA A 25 14.55 3.70 22.82
C ALA A 25 13.34 2.77 22.60
N LYS A 26 13.43 1.51 23.05
CA LYS A 26 12.46 0.45 22.74
C LYS A 26 12.31 0.22 21.22
N ALA A 27 13.33 0.53 20.43
CA ALA A 27 13.38 0.12 19.03
C ALA A 27 13.60 -1.39 18.96
N SER A 28 12.88 -2.06 18.07
CA SER A 28 12.93 -3.51 17.91
C SER A 28 13.03 -3.90 16.45
N GLY A 29 13.85 -4.91 16.16
CA GLY A 29 14.12 -5.36 14.80
C GLY A 29 15.26 -6.37 14.74
N VAL A 30 15.94 -6.43 13.60
CA VAL A 30 17.15 -7.25 13.39
C VAL A 30 18.32 -6.34 13.09
N VAL A 31 19.49 -6.61 13.69
CA VAL A 31 20.73 -5.87 13.43
C VAL A 31 21.79 -6.77 12.78
N PHE A 32 22.60 -6.19 11.90
CA PHE A 32 23.75 -6.83 11.25
C PHE A 32 25.02 -5.98 11.45
N GLY A 33 26.17 -6.64 11.53
CA GLY A 33 27.44 -5.97 11.83
C GLY A 33 27.64 -5.67 13.32
N PRO A 34 28.48 -4.69 13.68
CA PRO A 34 29.04 -3.65 12.81
C PRO A 34 30.09 -4.17 11.80
N ALA A 35 30.22 -3.50 10.64
CA ALA A 35 31.28 -3.70 9.65
C ALA A 35 31.55 -2.39 8.89
N ASN A 36 32.81 -2.09 8.55
CA ASN A 36 33.24 -0.86 7.87
C ASN A 36 32.73 0.44 8.52
N GLY A 37 32.55 0.42 9.84
CA GLY A 37 31.99 1.53 10.63
C GLY A 37 30.50 1.77 10.45
N TRP A 38 29.75 0.82 9.88
CA TRP A 38 28.29 0.84 9.79
C TRP A 38 27.68 -0.32 10.56
N LEU A 39 26.47 -0.13 11.07
CA LEU A 39 25.59 -1.17 11.59
C LEU A 39 24.28 -1.10 10.82
N THR A 40 23.80 -2.23 10.30
CA THR A 40 22.49 -2.28 9.65
C THR A 40 21.43 -2.63 10.67
N PHE A 41 20.32 -1.92 10.61
CA PHE A 41 19.13 -2.13 11.40
C PHE A 41 17.93 -2.26 10.46
N VAL A 42 17.16 -3.33 10.64
CA VAL A 42 15.89 -3.58 9.96
C VAL A 42 14.80 -3.58 11.03
N PRO A 43 13.97 -2.53 11.15
CA PRO A 43 12.91 -2.50 12.15
C PRO A 43 11.86 -3.56 11.81
N TYR A 44 11.14 -4.05 12.83
CA TYR A 44 9.94 -4.82 12.56
C TYR A 44 8.85 -3.93 11.96
N ALA A 45 8.19 -4.35 10.87
CA ALA A 45 7.06 -3.61 10.28
C ALA A 45 5.94 -3.29 11.30
N GLY A 46 5.74 -4.19 12.28
CA GLY A 46 4.80 -4.00 13.38
C GLY A 46 5.22 -2.96 14.44
N LEU A 47 6.39 -2.32 14.32
CA LEU A 47 6.87 -1.33 15.28
C LEU A 47 6.12 0.00 15.13
N ALA A 48 5.45 0.45 16.19
CA ALA A 48 4.61 1.65 16.15
C ALA A 48 5.37 2.92 15.73
N THR A 49 6.59 3.12 16.22
CA THR A 49 7.43 4.29 15.89
C THR A 49 7.86 4.30 14.43
N TYR A 50 8.17 3.12 13.87
CA TYR A 50 8.50 2.96 12.45
C TYR A 50 7.29 3.35 11.57
N ARG A 51 6.11 2.80 11.88
CA ARG A 51 4.88 3.15 11.15
C ARG A 51 4.58 4.65 11.24
N SER A 52 4.61 5.25 12.42
CA SER A 52 4.26 6.67 12.57
C SER A 52 5.22 7.63 11.86
N ALA A 53 6.49 7.24 11.71
CA ALA A 53 7.48 8.10 11.06
C ALA A 53 7.34 8.08 9.52
N GLY A 54 7.00 6.92 8.94
CA GLY A 54 7.20 6.64 7.52
C GLY A 54 8.65 6.23 7.24
N GLU A 55 8.92 5.67 6.07
CA GLU A 55 10.19 5.00 5.77
C GLU A 55 11.42 5.91 5.87
N ALA A 56 11.61 6.84 4.92
CA ALA A 56 12.79 7.71 4.92
C ALA A 56 12.90 8.56 6.20
N ARG A 57 11.77 9.00 6.76
CA ARG A 57 11.70 9.79 8.00
C ARG A 57 12.03 8.97 9.25
N PHE A 58 11.96 7.65 9.21
CA PHE A 58 12.44 6.82 10.31
C PHE A 58 13.96 6.93 10.49
N ALA A 59 14.73 7.22 9.42
CA ALA A 59 16.15 7.53 9.54
C ALA A 59 16.40 8.79 10.37
N ASP A 60 15.60 9.85 10.19
CA ASP A 60 15.65 11.07 10.99
C ASP A 60 15.35 10.80 12.48
N TYR A 61 14.32 10.00 12.76
CA TYR A 61 14.03 9.53 14.12
C TYR A 61 15.24 8.81 14.73
N LEU A 62 15.84 7.86 14.01
CA LEU A 62 17.01 7.12 14.48
C LEU A 62 18.23 8.03 14.68
N ALA A 63 18.47 8.99 13.79
CA ALA A 63 19.57 9.93 13.88
C ALA A 63 19.44 10.83 15.12
N LYS A 64 18.24 11.35 15.39
CA LYS A 64 17.94 12.13 16.59
C LYS A 64 18.09 11.31 17.87
N LEU A 65 17.64 10.06 17.83
CA LEU A 65 17.70 9.14 18.96
C LEU A 65 19.15 8.78 19.34
N THR A 66 19.96 8.46 18.33
CA THR A 66 21.32 7.93 18.52
C THR A 66 22.39 9.02 18.54
N GLY A 67 22.09 10.20 18.00
CA GLY A 67 23.06 11.26 17.74
C GLY A 67 24.01 10.94 16.58
N LEU A 68 23.74 9.90 15.78
CA LEU A 68 24.61 9.41 14.72
C LEU A 68 24.01 9.65 13.34
N ALA A 69 24.85 9.62 12.30
CA ALA A 69 24.36 9.62 10.93
C ALA A 69 23.63 8.30 10.63
N VAL A 70 22.47 8.40 10.00
CA VAL A 70 21.66 7.25 9.60
C VAL A 70 21.32 7.35 8.13
N LEU A 71 21.66 6.32 7.37
CA LEU A 71 21.33 6.19 5.96
C LEU A 71 20.16 5.22 5.80
N TYR A 72 19.03 5.72 5.33
CA TYR A 72 17.96 4.93 4.75
C TYR A 72 18.39 4.42 3.36
N TYR A 73 18.20 3.13 3.11
CA TYR A 73 18.49 2.49 1.83
C TYR A 73 17.23 1.74 1.34
N CYS A 74 16.82 2.00 0.11
CA CYS A 74 15.69 1.34 -0.54
C CYS A 74 16.06 0.90 -1.96
N TYR A 75 15.73 -0.34 -2.31
CA TYR A 75 15.89 -0.89 -3.64
C TYR A 75 14.70 -1.80 -3.97
N ALA A 76 14.04 -1.52 -5.09
CA ALA A 76 13.00 -2.32 -5.71
C ALA A 76 13.47 -2.69 -7.12
N GLU A 77 13.80 -3.96 -7.35
CA GLU A 77 14.48 -4.40 -8.58
C GLU A 77 13.74 -3.97 -9.86
N ASP A 78 12.41 -4.01 -9.82
CA ASP A 78 11.53 -3.72 -10.95
C ASP A 78 11.06 -2.26 -11.04
N HIS A 79 11.29 -1.45 -10.01
CA HIS A 79 10.78 -0.07 -9.93
C HIS A 79 11.86 1.02 -9.79
N GLY A 80 12.87 0.85 -8.95
CA GLY A 80 13.83 1.91 -8.67
C GLY A 80 14.69 1.71 -7.43
N TRP A 81 15.45 2.73 -7.07
CA TRP A 81 16.18 2.79 -5.81
C TRP A 81 16.24 4.20 -5.26
N SER A 82 16.39 4.30 -3.95
CA SER A 82 16.50 5.58 -3.26
C SER A 82 17.33 5.46 -1.98
N PHE A 83 17.77 6.60 -1.48
CA PHE A 83 18.34 6.70 -0.15
C PHE A 83 17.97 8.04 0.50
N ALA A 84 18.04 8.05 1.83
CA ALA A 84 17.97 9.29 2.60
C ALA A 84 19.03 9.29 3.70
N LEU A 85 19.82 10.35 3.80
CA LEU A 85 20.83 10.53 4.84
C LEU A 85 20.31 11.53 5.88
N ALA A 86 20.16 11.04 7.11
CA ALA A 86 19.74 11.84 8.25
C ALA A 86 20.89 12.07 9.23
N ARG A 87 20.94 13.26 9.81
CA ARG A 87 21.80 13.63 10.94
C ARG A 87 20.98 14.46 11.92
N LYS A 88 21.34 14.44 13.21
CA LYS A 88 20.52 14.99 14.30
C LYS A 88 20.07 16.46 14.09
N GLU A 89 20.90 17.28 13.47
CA GLU A 89 20.70 18.73 13.37
C GLU A 89 20.80 19.25 11.92
N GLU A 90 20.77 18.36 10.94
CA GLU A 90 20.86 18.72 9.52
C GLU A 90 19.57 18.30 8.79
N PRO A 91 19.18 19.02 7.73
CA PRO A 91 18.09 18.59 6.86
C PRO A 91 18.33 17.19 6.30
N LEU A 92 17.23 16.47 6.04
CA LEU A 92 17.27 15.16 5.41
C LEU A 92 17.74 15.30 3.96
N VAL A 93 18.83 14.65 3.60
CA VAL A 93 19.34 14.62 2.21
C VAL A 93 18.77 13.40 1.51
N GLN A 94 18.11 13.58 0.37
CA GLN A 94 17.42 12.49 -0.33
C GLN A 94 17.78 12.41 -1.80
N PHE A 95 17.75 11.18 -2.32
CA PHE A 95 17.87 10.89 -3.75
C PHE A 95 16.96 9.72 -4.09
N ALA A 96 16.30 9.78 -5.24
CA ALA A 96 15.59 8.64 -5.80
C ALA A 96 15.80 8.54 -7.32
N CYS A 97 15.86 7.31 -7.82
CA CYS A 97 15.85 6.99 -9.24
C CYS A 97 14.82 5.89 -9.49
N TRP A 98 13.81 6.22 -10.28
CA TRP A 98 12.74 5.32 -10.70
C TRP A 98 12.94 4.98 -12.17
N TRP A 99 12.65 3.75 -12.59
CA TRP A 99 12.72 3.32 -13.99
C TRP A 99 11.43 2.68 -14.51
N ASP A 100 10.38 2.65 -13.69
CA ASP A 100 9.04 2.16 -14.03
C ASP A 100 7.99 3.14 -13.47
N PRO A 101 7.06 3.68 -14.27
CA PRO A 101 6.83 3.41 -15.70
C PRO A 101 7.83 4.08 -16.66
N GLN A 102 8.54 5.13 -16.21
CA GLN A 102 9.55 5.83 -17.00
C GLN A 102 10.73 6.24 -16.12
N PRO A 103 11.95 6.34 -16.69
CA PRO A 103 13.13 6.84 -15.98
C PRO A 103 12.94 8.25 -15.44
N VAL A 104 12.97 8.39 -14.12
CA VAL A 104 12.87 9.66 -13.39
C VAL A 104 13.91 9.68 -12.29
N VAL A 105 14.52 10.84 -12.09
CA VAL A 105 15.47 11.07 -10.99
C VAL A 105 15.01 12.27 -10.17
N GLU A 106 14.91 12.08 -8.87
CA GLU A 106 14.53 13.09 -7.89
C GLU A 106 15.78 13.52 -7.11
N ARG A 107 16.13 14.81 -7.23
CA ARG A 107 17.35 15.40 -6.63
C ARG A 107 17.11 16.71 -5.89
N ASP A 108 15.85 17.12 -5.72
CA ASP A 108 15.52 18.43 -5.14
C ASP A 108 16.06 18.60 -3.70
N GLN A 109 16.23 17.49 -2.99
CA GLN A 109 16.80 17.43 -1.63
C GLN A 109 18.18 16.76 -1.60
N PHE A 110 18.84 16.58 -2.75
CA PHE A 110 20.13 15.92 -2.82
C PHE A 110 21.28 16.93 -2.72
N ASP A 111 22.20 16.68 -1.78
CA ASP A 111 23.41 17.47 -1.56
C ASP A 111 24.64 16.54 -1.59
N PRO A 112 25.38 16.44 -2.71
CA PRO A 112 26.51 15.52 -2.84
C PRO A 112 27.59 15.66 -1.74
N PRO A 113 28.01 16.89 -1.32
CA PRO A 113 28.89 17.09 -0.17
C PRO A 113 28.47 16.37 1.11
N ALA A 114 27.18 16.11 1.33
CA ALA A 114 26.71 15.39 2.50
C ALA A 114 27.22 13.93 2.56
N LEU A 115 27.60 13.33 1.43
CA LEU A 115 28.15 11.97 1.35
C LEU A 115 29.68 11.91 1.39
N ALA A 116 30.36 13.05 1.20
CA ALA A 116 31.83 13.12 1.20
C ALA A 116 32.52 12.51 2.44
N PRO A 117 31.94 12.55 3.66
CA PRO A 117 32.52 11.88 4.82
C PRO A 117 32.54 10.35 4.75
N PHE A 118 31.80 9.74 3.82
CA PHE A 118 31.61 8.29 3.74
C PHE A 118 32.17 7.67 2.46
N VAL A 119 32.23 8.43 1.38
CA VAL A 119 32.65 7.94 0.05
C VAL A 119 33.11 9.13 -0.80
N ALA A 120 34.08 8.88 -1.70
CA ALA A 120 34.48 9.86 -2.71
C ALA A 120 33.29 10.18 -3.63
N THR A 121 32.91 11.46 -3.71
CA THR A 121 31.72 11.92 -4.44
C THR A 121 31.77 11.57 -5.93
N GLU A 122 32.97 11.56 -6.52
CA GLU A 122 33.20 11.25 -7.93
C GLU A 122 32.86 9.77 -8.24
N ALA A 123 33.03 8.87 -7.26
CA ALA A 123 32.68 7.46 -7.42
C ALA A 123 31.16 7.24 -7.43
N LEU A 124 30.37 8.19 -6.91
CA LEU A 124 28.91 8.12 -6.88
C LEU A 124 28.26 8.62 -8.17
N GLU A 125 28.89 9.56 -8.89
CA GLU A 125 28.27 10.21 -10.05
C GLU A 125 27.66 9.23 -11.07
N PRO A 126 28.32 8.11 -11.45
CA PRO A 126 27.76 7.17 -12.40
C PRO A 126 26.47 6.49 -11.91
N LEU A 127 26.23 6.43 -10.60
CA LEU A 127 25.09 5.78 -9.96
C LEU A 127 23.89 6.71 -9.81
N LEU A 128 24.10 8.03 -9.85
CA LEU A 128 23.06 9.01 -9.54
C LEU A 128 22.26 9.46 -10.77
N ARG A 129 22.65 9.05 -11.97
CA ARG A 129 21.96 9.40 -13.23
C ARG A 129 20.66 8.59 -13.43
N PRO A 130 19.79 8.98 -14.37
CA PRO A 130 18.66 8.15 -14.77
C PRO A 130 19.12 6.83 -15.41
N PHE A 131 18.33 5.78 -15.20
CA PHE A 131 18.50 4.47 -15.80
C PHE A 131 17.19 4.03 -16.44
N ASP A 132 17.26 3.36 -17.60
CA ASP A 132 16.15 2.50 -18.01
C ASP A 132 16.17 1.17 -17.23
N LYS A 133 15.05 0.45 -17.21
CA LYS A 133 14.93 -0.81 -16.46
C LYS A 133 16.01 -1.83 -16.84
N GLY A 134 16.30 -1.99 -18.13
CA GLY A 134 17.28 -2.96 -18.60
C GLY A 134 18.71 -2.58 -18.20
N GLU A 135 19.03 -1.29 -18.23
CA GLU A 135 20.31 -0.77 -17.76
C GLU A 135 20.45 -0.90 -16.25
N ALA A 136 19.42 -0.54 -15.47
CA ALA A 136 19.41 -0.65 -14.02
C ALA A 136 19.65 -2.09 -13.56
N MET A 137 19.02 -3.08 -14.20
CA MET A 137 19.24 -4.50 -13.90
C MET A 137 20.69 -4.94 -14.17
N ARG A 138 21.34 -4.42 -15.21
CA ARG A 138 22.76 -4.73 -15.53
C ARG A 138 23.74 -4.00 -14.62
N ALA A 139 23.49 -2.72 -14.37
CA ALA A 139 24.39 -1.86 -13.60
C ALA A 139 24.26 -2.07 -12.09
N GLN A 140 23.09 -2.50 -11.62
CA GLN A 140 22.72 -2.68 -10.21
C GLN A 140 23.14 -1.48 -9.34
N PRO A 141 22.69 -0.25 -9.69
CA PRO A 141 23.24 0.97 -9.10
C PRO A 141 23.08 1.01 -7.58
N ALA A 142 21.95 0.51 -7.05
CA ALA A 142 21.71 0.42 -5.62
C ALA A 142 22.72 -0.49 -4.91
N TYR A 143 23.08 -1.63 -5.50
CA TYR A 143 24.06 -2.53 -4.89
C TYR A 143 25.47 -1.94 -4.94
N ARG A 144 25.84 -1.31 -6.07
CA ARG A 144 27.10 -0.57 -6.18
C ARG A 144 27.21 0.56 -5.17
N PHE A 145 26.12 1.28 -4.92
CA PHE A 145 26.06 2.30 -3.88
C PHE A 145 26.33 1.73 -2.48
N GLY A 146 25.69 0.61 -2.14
CA GLY A 146 25.92 -0.09 -0.88
C GLY A 146 27.36 -0.60 -0.73
N GLU A 147 27.95 -1.11 -1.81
CA GLU A 147 29.36 -1.55 -1.86
C GLU A 147 30.34 -0.39 -1.62
N LEU A 148 30.15 0.73 -2.32
CA LEU A 148 31.03 1.91 -2.20
C LEU A 148 31.03 2.50 -0.79
N LEU A 149 29.88 2.46 -0.11
CA LEU A 149 29.75 2.89 1.29
C LEU A 149 30.22 1.83 2.30
N GLY A 150 30.46 0.60 1.85
CA GLY A 150 30.82 -0.54 2.70
C GLY A 150 29.69 -0.99 3.63
N LEU A 151 28.42 -0.85 3.23
CA LEU A 151 27.27 -1.21 4.07
C LEU A 151 27.28 -2.71 4.39
N PRO A 152 27.14 -3.12 5.67
CA PRO A 152 26.86 -4.51 5.99
C PRO A 152 25.45 -4.86 5.52
N ALA A 153 25.25 -6.09 5.03
CA ALA A 153 23.94 -6.68 4.73
C ALA A 153 22.86 -5.66 4.30
N TYR A 154 22.74 -5.40 3.01
CA TYR A 154 21.74 -4.46 2.45
C TYR A 154 20.85 -5.12 1.38
N GLN A 155 21.14 -6.37 1.02
CA GLN A 155 20.43 -7.10 -0.01
C GLN A 155 19.39 -8.03 0.61
N TRP A 156 18.18 -8.03 0.05
CA TRP A 156 17.09 -8.94 0.41
C TRP A 156 16.70 -8.80 1.90
N LEU A 157 16.56 -7.54 2.34
CA LEU A 157 16.15 -7.19 3.71
C LEU A 157 14.91 -6.32 3.64
N SER A 158 13.89 -6.56 4.45
CA SER A 158 12.79 -5.61 4.57
C SER A 158 12.17 -5.68 5.96
N PRO A 159 11.50 -4.62 6.42
CA PRO A 159 10.73 -4.65 7.65
C PRO A 159 9.67 -5.76 7.69
N ASP A 160 9.09 -6.12 6.54
CA ASP A 160 8.15 -7.24 6.40
C ASP A 160 8.84 -8.59 6.54
N LEU A 161 10.01 -8.79 5.91
CA LEU A 161 10.81 -10.00 6.13
C LEU A 161 11.24 -10.10 7.59
N ALA A 162 11.64 -9.00 8.22
CA ALA A 162 11.93 -9.01 9.65
C ALA A 162 10.67 -9.40 10.46
N GLN A 163 9.49 -8.88 10.10
CA GLN A 163 8.24 -9.13 10.82
C GLN A 163 7.64 -10.52 10.56
N ASN A 164 7.85 -11.15 9.42
CA ASN A 164 7.20 -12.42 9.08
C ASN A 164 8.21 -13.57 9.16
N ASP A 165 9.44 -13.34 8.68
CA ASP A 165 10.48 -14.34 8.48
C ASP A 165 11.74 -14.00 9.28
N THR A 166 11.55 -13.60 10.55
CA THR A 166 12.66 -13.18 11.42
C THR A 166 13.80 -14.21 11.46
N GLN A 167 13.46 -15.50 11.48
CA GLN A 167 14.45 -16.57 11.60
C GLN A 167 15.41 -16.60 10.39
N ASP A 168 14.90 -16.42 9.18
CA ASP A 168 15.69 -16.38 7.95
C ASP A 168 16.77 -15.27 8.01
N LEU A 169 16.44 -14.12 8.62
CA LEU A 169 17.40 -13.04 8.85
C LEU A 169 18.45 -13.40 9.91
N LEU A 170 18.06 -14.14 10.96
CA LEU A 170 18.99 -14.59 12.00
C LEU A 170 19.97 -15.63 11.44
N ASP A 171 19.50 -16.54 10.59
CA ASP A 171 20.31 -17.56 9.93
C ASP A 171 21.35 -16.93 8.99
N ARG A 172 21.06 -15.72 8.46
CA ARG A 172 21.99 -14.88 7.67
C ARG A 172 22.84 -13.94 8.53
N HIS A 173 23.21 -14.37 9.74
CA HIS A 173 24.03 -13.61 10.71
C HIS A 173 23.36 -12.38 11.34
N GLY A 174 22.04 -12.23 11.20
CA GLY A 174 21.28 -11.21 11.90
C GLY A 174 21.21 -11.50 13.40
N ARG A 175 21.08 -10.45 14.20
CA ARG A 175 20.82 -10.56 15.65
C ARG A 175 19.53 -9.87 16.00
N LYS A 176 18.66 -10.55 16.75
CA LYS A 176 17.42 -9.98 17.22
C LYS A 176 17.67 -8.85 18.23
N LEU A 177 16.99 -7.73 18.05
CA LEU A 177 17.00 -6.59 18.96
C LEU A 177 15.58 -6.35 19.49
N GLY A 178 15.42 -6.42 20.81
CA GLY A 178 14.13 -6.19 21.47
C GLY A 178 13.09 -7.29 21.20
N THR A 179 11.83 -6.95 21.49
CA THR A 179 10.69 -7.87 21.33
C THR A 179 9.99 -7.60 20.01
N LYS A 180 9.80 -8.65 19.22
CA LYS A 180 9.00 -8.60 17.99
C LYS A 180 7.56 -8.21 18.33
N PRO A 181 7.02 -7.12 17.76
CA PRO A 181 5.62 -6.79 17.91
C PRO A 181 4.75 -7.96 17.44
N ALA A 182 3.67 -8.22 18.18
CA ALA A 182 2.64 -9.15 17.72
C ALA A 182 2.13 -8.73 16.34
N SER A 183 1.83 -9.69 15.48
CA SER A 183 1.17 -9.39 14.19
C SER A 183 -0.14 -8.65 14.44
N THR A 184 -0.60 -7.89 13.46
CA THR A 184 -1.92 -7.22 13.51
C THR A 184 -3.02 -8.23 13.82
N ALA A 185 -2.95 -9.42 13.23
CA ALA A 185 -3.88 -10.52 13.50
C ALA A 185 -3.94 -10.91 14.99
N VAL A 186 -2.77 -11.08 15.64
CA VAL A 186 -2.70 -11.41 17.07
C VAL A 186 -3.13 -10.22 17.93
N ARG A 187 -2.68 -9.01 17.59
CA ARG A 187 -2.98 -7.78 18.33
C ARG A 187 -4.49 -7.51 18.38
N PHE A 188 -5.18 -7.74 17.28
CA PHE A 188 -6.63 -7.57 17.20
C PHE A 188 -7.42 -8.83 17.57
N GLN A 189 -6.74 -9.95 17.86
CA GLN A 189 -7.39 -11.23 18.15
C GLN A 189 -8.35 -11.62 17.02
N LEU A 190 -7.86 -11.52 15.78
CA LEU A 190 -8.66 -11.87 14.62
C LEU A 190 -9.15 -13.32 14.74
N PRO A 191 -10.40 -13.58 14.35
CA PRO A 191 -10.91 -14.93 14.34
C PRO A 191 -10.14 -15.75 13.29
N PRO A 192 -9.97 -17.07 13.50
CA PRO A 192 -9.34 -17.92 12.50
C PRO A 192 -10.20 -17.97 11.23
N ASN A 193 -9.51 -18.14 10.10
CA ASN A 193 -10.15 -18.46 8.82
C ASN A 193 -11.03 -19.71 8.98
N ARG A 194 -12.19 -19.70 8.33
CA ARG A 194 -13.18 -20.78 8.46
C ARG A 194 -13.97 -20.94 7.17
N LYS A 195 -14.68 -22.06 7.05
CA LYS A 195 -15.62 -22.30 5.96
C LYS A 195 -17.05 -22.19 6.52
N ILE A 196 -17.89 -21.41 5.87
CA ILE A 196 -19.32 -21.30 6.19
C ILE A 196 -20.15 -21.89 5.04
N SER A 197 -21.33 -22.41 5.37
CA SER A 197 -22.27 -22.94 4.38
C SER A 197 -23.35 -21.89 4.12
N PHE A 198 -23.71 -21.72 2.85
CA PHE A 198 -24.84 -20.91 2.43
C PHE A 198 -25.49 -21.54 1.19
N PRO A 199 -26.75 -21.17 0.87
CA PRO A 199 -27.57 -21.89 -0.09
C PRO A 199 -27.08 -21.77 -1.53
N ASP A 200 -26.60 -20.58 -1.91
CA ASP A 200 -26.27 -20.22 -3.29
C ASP A 200 -24.77 -20.02 -3.49
N PRO A 201 -24.14 -20.53 -4.55
CA PRO A 201 -22.67 -20.49 -4.73
C PRO A 201 -22.05 -19.08 -4.85
N ALA A 202 -22.84 -18.00 -4.80
CA ALA A 202 -22.34 -16.63 -4.77
C ALA A 202 -23.32 -15.71 -4.01
N PRO A 203 -22.94 -15.16 -2.85
CA PRO A 203 -23.81 -14.25 -2.11
C PRO A 203 -23.88 -12.87 -2.79
N SER A 204 -24.98 -12.16 -2.55
CA SER A 204 -25.06 -10.71 -2.76
C SER A 204 -24.22 -9.95 -1.73
N ALA A 205 -24.04 -8.64 -1.91
CA ALA A 205 -23.30 -7.81 -0.95
C ALA A 205 -23.96 -7.82 0.43
N ARG A 206 -25.28 -7.68 0.49
CA ARG A 206 -26.04 -7.73 1.75
C ARG A 206 -25.96 -9.09 2.41
N GLU A 207 -26.11 -10.17 1.65
CA GLU A 207 -25.97 -11.54 2.17
C GLU A 207 -24.58 -11.75 2.76
N ALA A 208 -23.52 -11.39 2.03
CA ALA A 208 -22.15 -11.48 2.51
C ALA A 208 -21.92 -10.62 3.76
N LEU A 209 -22.38 -9.37 3.78
CA LEU A 209 -22.24 -8.50 4.94
C LEU A 209 -22.97 -9.05 6.16
N ASN A 210 -24.17 -9.62 5.99
CA ASN A 210 -24.92 -10.25 7.07
C ASN A 210 -24.18 -11.48 7.64
N LEU A 211 -23.48 -12.24 6.78
CA LEU A 211 -22.67 -13.38 7.21
C LEU A 211 -21.39 -12.96 7.92
N ILE A 212 -20.78 -11.84 7.51
CA ILE A 212 -19.52 -11.34 8.07
C ILE A 212 -19.73 -10.58 9.39
N THR A 213 -20.77 -9.75 9.47
CA THR A 213 -21.00 -8.80 10.58
C THR A 213 -21.00 -9.44 11.98
N PRO A 214 -21.58 -10.64 12.21
CA PRO A 214 -21.52 -11.29 13.52
C PRO A 214 -20.09 -11.53 14.03
N PHE A 215 -19.12 -11.74 13.14
CA PHE A 215 -17.71 -11.86 13.52
C PHE A 215 -17.11 -10.53 13.91
N MET A 216 -17.59 -9.44 13.33
CA MET A 216 -17.14 -8.09 13.67
C MET A 216 -17.75 -7.58 14.98
N ALA A 217 -18.88 -8.14 15.42
CA ALA A 217 -19.50 -7.81 16.70
C ALA A 217 -18.62 -8.16 17.92
N GLN A 218 -17.62 -9.04 17.78
CA GLN A 218 -16.69 -9.35 18.87
C GLN A 218 -15.70 -8.21 19.16
N PHE A 219 -15.49 -7.30 18.20
CA PHE A 219 -14.59 -6.17 18.38
C PHE A 219 -15.32 -5.03 19.08
N LYS A 220 -14.74 -4.52 20.17
CA LYS A 220 -15.32 -3.39 20.91
C LYS A 220 -15.26 -2.11 20.07
N PRO A 221 -16.29 -1.23 20.15
CA PRO A 221 -16.27 0.08 19.49
C PRO A 221 -14.94 0.84 19.68
N PRO A 222 -14.54 1.72 18.72
CA PRO A 222 -15.37 2.28 17.66
C PRO A 222 -15.02 1.76 16.26
N TRP A 223 -15.13 0.44 16.03
CA TRP A 223 -15.04 -0.11 14.67
C TRP A 223 -16.24 0.30 13.83
N SER A 224 -15.97 0.89 12.67
CA SER A 224 -17.00 1.33 11.72
C SER A 224 -16.74 0.70 10.35
N LEU A 225 -17.79 0.20 9.71
CA LEU A 225 -17.72 -0.28 8.33
C LEU A 225 -17.31 0.89 7.43
N THR A 226 -16.27 0.73 6.62
CA THR A 226 -15.82 1.77 5.68
C THR A 226 -16.09 1.40 4.23
N SER A 227 -16.14 0.11 3.89
CA SER A 227 -16.43 -0.32 2.52
C SER A 227 -16.94 -1.76 2.46
N VAL A 228 -17.71 -2.04 1.41
CA VAL A 228 -18.05 -3.38 0.96
C VAL A 228 -17.77 -3.44 -0.54
N HIS A 229 -16.91 -4.34 -1.00
CA HIS A 229 -16.60 -4.42 -2.43
C HIS A 229 -16.30 -5.83 -2.88
N THR A 230 -16.46 -6.06 -4.17
CA THR A 230 -16.19 -7.33 -4.85
C THR A 230 -15.18 -7.13 -5.96
N TYR A 231 -14.38 -8.17 -6.21
CA TYR A 231 -13.51 -8.28 -7.38
C TYR A 231 -14.02 -9.42 -8.24
N GLY A 232 -14.28 -9.16 -9.52
CA GLY A 232 -14.64 -10.20 -10.48
C GLY A 232 -16.07 -10.70 -10.33
N PHE A 233 -17.02 -9.83 -10.02
CA PHE A 233 -18.44 -10.17 -10.12
C PHE A 233 -18.83 -10.37 -11.58
N ALA A 234 -19.77 -11.29 -11.84
CA ALA A 234 -20.41 -11.41 -13.12
C ALA A 234 -21.48 -10.31 -13.22
N ILE A 235 -21.33 -9.38 -14.18
CA ILE A 235 -22.30 -8.29 -14.39
C ILE A 235 -23.77 -8.74 -14.41
N PRO A 236 -24.16 -9.91 -14.95
CA PRO A 236 -25.57 -10.27 -15.02
C PRO A 236 -26.27 -10.48 -13.67
N ASP A 237 -25.55 -10.81 -12.59
CA ASP A 237 -26.19 -11.21 -11.32
C ASP A 237 -25.76 -10.38 -10.10
N GLY A 238 -24.71 -9.57 -10.21
CA GLY A 238 -24.21 -8.75 -9.09
C GLY A 238 -23.74 -9.57 -7.89
N ARG A 239 -23.42 -10.85 -8.06
CA ARG A 239 -23.00 -11.76 -7.00
C ARG A 239 -21.51 -12.12 -7.16
N GLY A 240 -20.86 -12.50 -6.05
CA GLY A 240 -19.45 -12.91 -6.13
C GLY A 240 -18.71 -12.92 -4.79
N VAL A 241 -17.39 -12.75 -4.87
CA VAL A 241 -16.48 -12.70 -3.72
C VAL A 241 -16.56 -11.31 -3.08
N TRP A 242 -17.00 -11.23 -1.83
CA TRP A 242 -17.17 -9.95 -1.14
C TRP A 242 -16.12 -9.74 -0.06
N ARG A 243 -15.50 -8.57 -0.08
CA ARG A 243 -14.65 -8.06 1.00
C ARG A 243 -15.36 -6.91 1.69
N ALA A 244 -15.49 -7.02 3.01
CA ALA A 244 -15.96 -5.93 3.85
C ALA A 244 -14.80 -5.46 4.74
N GLN A 245 -14.71 -4.14 4.94
CA GLN A 245 -13.62 -3.51 5.68
C GLN A 245 -14.16 -2.60 6.77
N TRP A 246 -13.56 -2.68 7.95
CA TRP A 246 -13.83 -1.84 9.10
C TRP A 246 -12.58 -1.07 9.49
N ARG A 247 -12.77 0.14 10.03
CA ARG A 247 -11.72 0.99 10.58
C ARG A 247 -11.98 1.29 12.05
N TYR A 248 -10.93 1.34 12.85
CA TYR A 248 -11.04 1.69 14.27
C TYR A 248 -10.96 3.21 14.48
N GLY A 249 -12.11 3.87 14.66
CA GLY A 249 -12.18 5.32 14.86
C GLY A 249 -11.43 6.12 13.79
N ASP A 250 -10.54 7.01 14.24
CA ASP A 250 -9.66 7.83 13.39
C ASP A 250 -8.24 7.27 13.29
N SER A 251 -8.02 6.03 13.75
CA SER A 251 -6.73 5.37 13.55
C SER A 251 -6.60 4.83 12.11
N GLY A 252 -5.37 4.57 11.69
CA GLY A 252 -5.12 3.82 10.45
C GLY A 252 -5.27 2.31 10.59
N ASP A 253 -5.75 1.83 11.73
CA ASP A 253 -6.00 0.41 11.96
C ASP A 253 -7.26 -0.05 11.21
N THR A 254 -7.12 -1.09 10.40
CA THR A 254 -8.22 -1.68 9.63
C THR A 254 -8.32 -3.19 9.87
N VAL A 255 -9.54 -3.70 9.82
CA VAL A 255 -9.83 -5.13 9.78
C VAL A 255 -10.66 -5.38 8.54
N GLN A 256 -10.32 -6.41 7.79
CA GLN A 256 -11.10 -6.83 6.63
C GLN A 256 -11.44 -8.31 6.73
N ALA A 257 -12.60 -8.64 6.18
CA ALA A 257 -13.06 -10.00 6.02
C ALA A 257 -13.46 -10.22 4.57
N VAL A 258 -13.01 -11.34 4.01
CA VAL A 258 -13.28 -11.74 2.62
C VAL A 258 -14.10 -13.03 2.64
N LEU A 259 -15.30 -12.98 2.09
CA LEU A 259 -16.13 -14.14 1.84
C LEU A 259 -15.96 -14.60 0.39
N MET A 260 -15.34 -15.74 0.22
CA MET A 260 -15.15 -16.42 -1.06
C MET A 260 -16.45 -17.08 -1.54
N ASP A 261 -16.54 -17.36 -2.83
CA ASP A 261 -17.64 -18.08 -3.49
C ASP A 261 -17.83 -19.50 -2.94
N ASP A 262 -16.75 -20.19 -2.61
CA ASP A 262 -16.76 -21.50 -1.97
C ASP A 262 -17.09 -21.48 -0.46
N GLY A 263 -17.38 -20.29 0.06
CA GLY A 263 -17.71 -20.00 1.45
C GLY A 263 -16.57 -20.03 2.44
N ARG A 264 -15.32 -20.01 1.98
CA ARG A 264 -14.20 -19.62 2.85
C ARG A 264 -14.34 -18.16 3.28
N LEU A 265 -14.25 -17.94 4.58
CA LEU A 265 -14.19 -16.65 5.21
C LEU A 265 -12.78 -16.42 5.74
N LEU A 266 -12.11 -15.40 5.18
CA LEU A 266 -10.73 -15.04 5.48
C LEU A 266 -10.72 -13.72 6.24
N PHE A 267 -9.85 -13.61 7.26
CA PHE A 267 -9.69 -12.38 8.03
C PHE A 267 -8.25 -11.88 7.90
N SER A 268 -8.10 -10.57 7.77
CA SER A 268 -6.81 -9.91 7.89
C SER A 268 -6.98 -8.54 8.50
N ALA A 269 -5.88 -7.97 8.99
CA ALA A 269 -5.87 -6.64 9.55
C ALA A 269 -4.58 -5.93 9.17
N ASP A 270 -4.69 -4.62 9.06
CA ASP A 270 -3.58 -3.75 8.72
C ASP A 270 -3.54 -2.54 9.66
N SER A 271 -2.44 -1.80 9.63
CA SER A 271 -2.20 -0.63 10.45
C SER A 271 -1.44 0.39 9.64
N ALA A 272 -2.14 1.34 9.06
CA ALA A 272 -1.53 2.47 8.38
C ALA A 272 -1.19 3.58 9.40
N PRO A 273 -0.21 4.46 9.08
CA PRO A 273 0.02 5.68 9.83
C PRO A 273 -1.20 6.61 9.73
N SER A 274 -1.53 7.36 10.78
CA SER A 274 -2.73 8.22 10.82
C SER A 274 -2.73 9.31 9.75
N TYR A 275 -1.59 9.79 9.26
CA TYR A 275 -1.57 10.82 8.20
C TYR A 275 -1.92 10.28 6.81
N VAL A 276 -1.84 8.95 6.59
CA VAL A 276 -2.35 8.31 5.36
C VAL A 276 -3.88 8.23 5.43
N THR A 277 -4.49 8.57 6.58
CA THR A 277 -5.93 8.42 6.81
C THR A 277 -6.78 9.57 6.28
N ASP A 278 -6.18 10.68 5.84
CA ASP A 278 -6.92 11.83 5.33
C ASP A 278 -7.66 11.52 4.01
N HIS A 279 -7.18 10.52 3.26
CA HIS A 279 -7.86 9.95 2.09
C HIS A 279 -8.74 8.74 2.43
N LEU A 280 -8.79 8.31 3.70
CA LEU A 280 -9.55 7.12 4.04
C LEU A 280 -11.04 7.40 4.06
N MET A 281 -11.73 6.41 3.52
CA MET A 281 -13.17 6.31 3.49
C MET A 281 -13.81 6.54 4.86
N LYS A 282 -14.89 7.33 4.86
CA LYS A 282 -15.70 7.55 6.05
C LYS A 282 -16.46 6.28 6.45
N ALA A 283 -16.86 6.24 7.71
CA ALA A 283 -17.79 5.24 8.20
C ALA A 283 -19.08 5.26 7.36
N ILE A 284 -19.45 4.11 6.81
CA ILE A 284 -20.72 3.89 6.15
C ILE A 284 -21.78 3.63 7.22
N GLN A 285 -22.80 4.48 7.26
CA GLN A 285 -24.01 4.23 8.04
C GLN A 285 -25.10 3.70 7.12
N LEU A 286 -25.05 2.42 6.74
CA LEU A 286 -26.01 1.85 5.80
C LEU A 286 -27.45 2.09 6.29
N PRO A 287 -28.33 2.71 5.48
CA PRO A 287 -29.72 2.90 5.85
C PRO A 287 -30.41 1.53 5.90
N GLU A 288 -31.57 1.45 6.56
CA GLU A 288 -32.35 0.20 6.64
C GLU A 288 -32.70 -0.34 5.24
N LYS A 289 -33.02 0.58 4.32
CA LYS A 289 -33.33 0.31 2.93
C LYS A 289 -32.24 0.88 2.03
N TRP A 290 -31.59 -0.02 1.30
CA TRP A 290 -30.60 0.28 0.27
C TRP A 290 -30.67 -0.80 -0.80
N LEU A 291 -30.35 -0.46 -2.04
CA LEU A 291 -30.30 -1.38 -3.17
C LEU A 291 -29.07 -2.28 -3.03
N ASP A 292 -29.31 -3.58 -3.03
CA ASP A 292 -28.27 -4.58 -2.93
C ASP A 292 -27.55 -4.76 -4.28
N SER A 293 -26.44 -5.49 -4.31
CA SER A 293 -25.64 -5.65 -5.52
C SER A 293 -26.38 -6.24 -6.74
N PRO A 294 -27.39 -7.14 -6.61
CA PRO A 294 -28.18 -7.58 -7.76
C PRO A 294 -29.10 -6.49 -8.32
N ASP A 295 -29.63 -5.61 -7.47
CA ASP A 295 -30.45 -4.47 -7.89
C ASP A 295 -29.60 -3.47 -8.69
N ILE A 296 -28.37 -3.22 -8.23
CA ILE A 296 -27.39 -2.39 -8.93
C ILE A 296 -26.97 -3.02 -10.26
N ALA A 297 -26.77 -4.34 -10.30
CA ALA A 297 -26.49 -5.06 -11.53
C ALA A 297 -27.63 -4.94 -12.55
N ALA A 298 -28.90 -4.98 -12.10
CA ALA A 298 -30.05 -4.74 -12.96
C ALA A 298 -30.07 -3.32 -13.55
N ILE A 299 -29.81 -2.29 -12.73
CA ILE A 299 -29.67 -0.89 -13.20
C ILE A 299 -28.56 -0.79 -14.25
N MET A 300 -27.40 -1.41 -13.99
CA MET A 300 -26.27 -1.42 -14.92
C MET A 300 -26.60 -2.11 -16.25
N ALA A 301 -27.43 -3.16 -16.24
CA ALA A 301 -27.84 -3.88 -17.43
C ALA A 301 -28.73 -3.03 -18.37
N ASP A 302 -29.45 -2.05 -17.84
CA ASP A 302 -30.30 -1.13 -18.60
C ASP A 302 -29.53 0.08 -19.16
N LEU A 303 -28.28 0.29 -18.75
CA LEU A 303 -27.47 1.41 -19.24
C LEU A 303 -26.90 1.15 -20.64
N PRO A 304 -26.83 2.19 -21.50
CA PRO A 304 -26.18 2.07 -22.79
C PRO A 304 -24.67 1.92 -22.60
N ILE A 305 -24.18 0.69 -22.77
CA ILE A 305 -22.75 0.34 -22.63
C ILE A 305 -21.94 1.10 -23.70
N PRO A 306 -20.89 1.86 -23.31
CA PRO A 306 -20.01 2.51 -24.27
C PRO A 306 -19.34 1.49 -25.21
N SER A 307 -19.16 1.89 -26.47
CA SER A 307 -18.54 1.02 -27.49
C SER A 307 -17.17 0.51 -27.02
N GLY A 308 -16.96 -0.81 -27.12
CA GLY A 308 -15.73 -1.49 -26.74
C GLY A 308 -15.61 -1.90 -25.26
N PHE A 309 -16.66 -1.66 -24.46
CA PHE A 309 -16.82 -2.21 -23.10
C PHE A 309 -17.75 -3.44 -23.05
N ASP A 310 -18.07 -4.00 -24.21
CA ASP A 310 -18.99 -5.13 -24.41
C ASP A 310 -18.41 -6.50 -24.03
N GLY A 311 -17.14 -6.57 -23.60
CA GLY A 311 -16.35 -7.81 -23.61
C GLY A 311 -15.90 -8.37 -22.25
N GLY A 312 -16.11 -7.68 -21.14
CA GLY A 312 -15.65 -8.15 -19.83
C GLY A 312 -16.82 -8.58 -18.95
N ARG A 313 -17.01 -9.89 -18.72
CA ARG A 313 -17.91 -10.36 -17.64
C ARG A 313 -17.45 -9.93 -16.25
N SER A 314 -16.23 -9.43 -16.12
CA SER A 314 -15.58 -9.12 -14.86
C SER A 314 -15.53 -7.61 -14.65
N GLY A 315 -16.15 -7.16 -13.57
CA GLY A 315 -15.99 -5.80 -13.04
C GLY A 315 -15.58 -5.80 -11.57
N ALA A 316 -15.50 -4.61 -11.00
CA ALA A 316 -15.49 -4.40 -9.55
C ALA A 316 -16.70 -3.56 -9.13
N MET A 317 -17.28 -3.87 -7.98
CA MET A 317 -18.39 -3.11 -7.41
C MET A 317 -18.01 -2.75 -5.98
N ALA A 318 -18.16 -1.49 -5.58
CA ALA A 318 -17.81 -1.03 -4.24
C ALA A 318 -18.89 -0.11 -3.69
N LEU A 319 -19.43 -0.45 -2.53
CA LEU A 319 -20.29 0.42 -1.72
C LEU A 319 -19.43 1.22 -0.76
N ARG A 320 -19.55 2.54 -0.86
CA ARG A 320 -18.65 3.53 -0.27
C ARG A 320 -19.42 4.75 0.26
N SER A 321 -18.83 5.47 1.21
CA SER A 321 -19.35 6.76 1.68
C SER A 321 -18.40 7.89 1.31
N PHE A 322 -18.96 8.95 0.71
CA PHE A 322 -18.30 10.23 0.42
C PHE A 322 -18.96 11.35 1.23
N ASN A 323 -18.36 12.55 1.23
CA ASN A 323 -18.86 13.70 2.00
C ASN A 323 -20.27 14.11 1.57
N ASP A 324 -20.54 14.14 0.27
CA ASP A 324 -21.79 14.62 -0.29
C ASP A 324 -22.75 13.48 -0.68
N HIS A 325 -22.25 12.24 -0.65
CA HIS A 325 -23.00 11.03 -1.01
C HIS A 325 -22.65 9.90 -0.02
N PRO A 326 -23.43 9.74 1.06
CA PRO A 326 -23.08 8.82 2.14
C PRO A 326 -23.18 7.33 1.75
N HIS A 327 -23.92 6.99 0.70
CA HIS A 327 -24.12 5.62 0.24
C HIS A 327 -24.06 5.56 -1.29
N LEU A 328 -22.86 5.36 -1.82
CA LEU A 328 -22.62 5.34 -3.25
C LEU A 328 -22.06 3.98 -3.67
N TRP A 329 -22.70 3.39 -4.66
CA TRP A 329 -22.15 2.27 -5.41
C TRP A 329 -21.25 2.81 -6.52
N GLU A 330 -20.00 2.37 -6.53
CA GLU A 330 -19.03 2.57 -7.59
C GLU A 330 -18.87 1.24 -8.36
N ILE A 331 -19.23 1.23 -9.63
CA ILE A 331 -19.16 0.05 -10.50
C ILE A 331 -18.12 0.31 -11.56
N GLN A 332 -17.05 -0.47 -11.60
CA GLN A 332 -15.97 -0.33 -12.57
C GLN A 332 -15.94 -1.52 -13.53
N ILE A 333 -16.02 -1.22 -14.83
CA ILE A 333 -15.93 -2.18 -15.92
C ILE A 333 -14.64 -1.92 -16.69
N VAL A 334 -13.81 -2.95 -16.85
CA VAL A 334 -12.57 -2.86 -17.63
C VAL A 334 -12.89 -3.04 -19.10
N GLY A 335 -12.36 -2.14 -19.94
CA GLY A 335 -12.54 -2.17 -21.37
C GLY A 335 -11.81 -3.34 -22.04
N ASN A 336 -12.31 -3.79 -23.20
CA ASN A 336 -11.60 -4.77 -24.00
C ASN A 336 -10.33 -4.14 -24.57
N GLN A 337 -9.16 -4.70 -24.25
CA GLN A 337 -7.86 -4.18 -24.67
C GLN A 337 -7.75 -4.01 -26.19
N ASP A 338 -8.34 -4.93 -26.96
CA ASP A 338 -8.30 -4.90 -28.43
C ASP A 338 -9.19 -3.80 -29.03
N LYS A 339 -10.23 -3.38 -28.31
CA LYS A 339 -11.22 -2.40 -28.80
C LYS A 339 -10.95 -0.98 -28.32
N VAL A 340 -10.59 -0.81 -27.05
CA VAL A 340 -10.46 0.51 -26.41
C VAL A 340 -9.04 0.80 -25.91
N GLY A 341 -8.09 -0.11 -26.14
CA GLY A 341 -6.72 -0.01 -25.65
C GLY A 341 -6.56 -0.50 -24.21
N SER A 342 -5.30 -0.65 -23.80
CA SER A 342 -4.96 -1.07 -22.45
C SER A 342 -5.40 -0.04 -21.41
N LEU A 343 -5.80 -0.51 -20.22
CA LEU A 343 -6.13 0.32 -19.05
C LEU A 343 -7.31 1.29 -19.25
N SER A 344 -8.21 1.02 -20.20
CA SER A 344 -9.49 1.72 -20.31
C SER A 344 -10.48 1.18 -19.28
N SER A 345 -11.20 2.07 -18.59
CA SER A 345 -12.26 1.69 -17.66
C SER A 345 -13.48 2.60 -17.75
N TRP A 346 -14.66 2.03 -17.50
CA TRP A 346 -15.92 2.74 -17.38
C TRP A 346 -16.40 2.56 -15.94
N ALA A 347 -16.46 3.66 -15.21
CA ALA A 347 -16.96 3.73 -13.86
C ALA A 347 -18.37 4.34 -13.86
N VAL A 348 -19.30 3.72 -13.13
CA VAL A 348 -20.66 4.22 -12.93
C VAL A 348 -20.89 4.39 -11.44
N TYR A 349 -21.50 5.51 -11.08
CA TYR A 349 -21.83 5.87 -9.70
C TYR A 349 -23.33 5.88 -9.51
N VAL A 350 -23.84 5.01 -8.63
CA VAL A 350 -25.27 4.82 -8.39
C VAL A 350 -25.57 5.11 -6.92
N ASP A 351 -26.55 5.97 -6.65
CA ASP A 351 -27.03 6.19 -5.29
C ASP A 351 -27.65 4.90 -4.74
N ALA A 352 -27.14 4.44 -3.60
CA ALA A 352 -27.56 3.15 -3.05
C ALA A 352 -28.97 3.17 -2.46
N VAL A 353 -29.63 4.32 -2.32
CA VAL A 353 -31.00 4.41 -1.78
C VAL A 353 -32.01 4.58 -2.89
N SER A 354 -31.77 5.51 -3.82
CA SER A 354 -32.70 5.85 -4.90
C SER A 354 -32.50 5.01 -6.16
N GLY A 355 -31.31 4.44 -6.36
CA GLY A 355 -30.92 3.82 -7.64
C GLY A 355 -30.62 4.82 -8.75
N GLU A 356 -30.57 6.12 -8.44
CA GLU A 356 -30.23 7.14 -9.42
C GLU A 356 -28.77 7.00 -9.86
N VAL A 357 -28.54 6.95 -11.17
CA VAL A 357 -27.20 7.02 -11.76
C VAL A 357 -26.72 8.47 -11.68
N LEU A 358 -25.83 8.75 -10.74
CA LEU A 358 -25.34 10.09 -10.46
C LEU A 358 -24.31 10.53 -11.49
N ALA A 359 -23.38 9.63 -11.83
CA ALA A 359 -22.30 9.93 -12.75
C ALA A 359 -21.80 8.70 -13.48
N GLU A 360 -21.26 8.92 -14.67
CA GLU A 360 -20.50 7.93 -15.40
C GLU A 360 -19.20 8.55 -15.87
N ILE A 361 -18.09 7.85 -15.64
CA ILE A 361 -16.75 8.31 -15.95
C ILE A 361 -16.09 7.27 -16.84
N HIS A 362 -15.66 7.70 -18.02
CA HIS A 362 -14.85 6.88 -18.90
C HIS A 362 -13.41 7.39 -18.81
N THR A 363 -12.51 6.52 -18.35
CA THR A 363 -11.07 6.77 -18.34
C THR A 363 -10.39 5.92 -19.40
N ARG A 364 -9.51 6.55 -20.18
CA ARG A 364 -8.67 5.88 -21.16
C ARG A 364 -7.24 6.38 -21.02
N LYS A 365 -6.30 5.47 -20.79
CA LYS A 365 -4.87 5.80 -20.78
C LYS A 365 -4.29 5.56 -22.18
N VAL A 366 -3.84 6.62 -22.85
CA VAL A 366 -3.14 6.55 -24.14
C VAL A 366 -1.80 7.25 -23.97
N ASP A 367 -0.70 6.53 -24.19
CA ASP A 367 0.66 7.09 -24.18
C ASP A 367 1.00 7.91 -22.93
N GLY A 368 0.50 7.47 -21.76
CA GLY A 368 0.69 8.16 -20.48
C GLY A 368 -0.33 9.27 -20.17
N HIS A 369 -1.11 9.72 -21.16
CA HIS A 369 -2.21 10.66 -20.95
C HIS A 369 -3.51 9.95 -20.58
N VAL A 370 -4.22 10.46 -19.58
CA VAL A 370 -5.53 9.95 -19.20
C VAL A 370 -6.59 10.88 -19.80
N SER A 371 -7.31 10.38 -20.81
CA SER A 371 -8.52 11.02 -21.29
C SER A 371 -9.69 10.63 -20.40
N VAL A 372 -10.34 11.64 -19.83
CA VAL A 372 -11.53 11.46 -19.01
C VAL A 372 -12.72 12.07 -19.74
N ARG A 373 -13.82 11.34 -19.83
CA ARG A 373 -15.14 11.90 -20.18
C ARG A 373 -16.11 11.57 -19.07
N GLN A 374 -17.01 12.49 -18.78
CA GLN A 374 -18.04 12.29 -17.76
C GLN A 374 -19.42 12.67 -18.26
N ARG A 375 -20.44 11.97 -17.77
CA ARG A 375 -21.84 12.43 -17.84
C ARG A 375 -22.47 12.34 -16.47
N VAL A 376 -23.25 13.35 -16.09
CA VAL A 376 -23.90 13.46 -14.77
C VAL A 376 -25.40 13.34 -14.97
N ARG A 377 -26.05 12.46 -14.19
CA ARG A 377 -27.51 12.24 -14.20
C ARG A 377 -28.12 12.06 -15.59
N GLY A 378 -27.48 11.23 -16.41
CA GLY A 378 -27.95 10.92 -17.77
C GLY A 378 -27.83 12.06 -18.79
N GLY A 379 -27.14 13.16 -18.46
CA GLY A 379 -26.86 14.25 -19.39
C GLY A 379 -25.85 13.89 -20.49
N ASP A 380 -25.46 14.89 -21.27
CA ASP A 380 -24.48 14.71 -22.35
C ASP A 380 -23.07 14.44 -21.82
N TRP A 381 -22.28 13.71 -22.61
CA TRP A 381 -20.87 13.49 -22.33
C TRP A 381 -20.07 14.79 -22.45
N GLN A 382 -19.38 15.15 -21.38
CA GLN A 382 -18.48 16.28 -21.30
C GLN A 382 -17.03 15.78 -21.19
N ALA A 383 -16.08 16.58 -21.69
CA ALA A 383 -14.68 16.36 -21.36
C ALA A 383 -14.51 16.47 -19.85
N GLY A 384 -13.94 15.45 -19.22
CA GLY A 384 -13.61 15.48 -17.81
C GLY A 384 -12.43 16.41 -17.56
N PRO A 385 -12.21 16.83 -16.30
CA PRO A 385 -11.00 17.54 -15.95
C PRO A 385 -9.78 16.71 -16.37
N HIS A 386 -8.80 17.36 -17.00
CA HIS A 386 -7.50 16.73 -17.18
C HIS A 386 -6.96 16.40 -15.78
N PRO A 387 -6.61 15.13 -15.49
CA PRO A 387 -5.94 14.83 -14.24
C PRO A 387 -4.61 15.58 -14.26
N GLU A 388 -4.45 16.50 -13.31
CA GLU A 388 -3.18 17.19 -13.05
C GLU A 388 -2.11 16.23 -12.53
#